data_AF-A0ABD2UQD0-F1
#
_entry.id   AF-A0ABD2UQD0-F1
#
_cell.length_a   1.000
_cell.length_b   1.000
_cell.length_c   1.000
_cell.angle_alpha   90.00
_cell.angle_beta   90.00
_cell.angle_gamma   90.00
#
_symmetry.space_group_name_H-M   'P 1'
#
loop_
_entity.id
_entity.type
_entity.pdbx_description
1 polymer ?
#
loop_
_entity_poly.entity_id
_entity_poly.type
_entity_poly.pdbx_seq_one_letter_code
_entity_poly.pdbx_strand_id
1 'polypeptide(L)'
;MTSSVELTLLIVYALSFYLFIIHRSLQIARDHYAKLYGLRSGWIFHRFNDVSDAQWRNFRGNLMILTLVFGIFTLVATSCRKYGLKAKGMSVVWLMVSLVYLTYLHGACVLYILSIASANFLLVKICGRTKFVFLLWIFNLTFLICNRVYEGYPFSLFGQNWAYLDNYRGTFRWHICFNFVILRMISFGYDYHWANYSNRFDKEKHIQRCSNCSSGRTCYQLLQERSLENGKFSFTIYLCYLIYAPLYIAGPIVSFNAFASQLDTPQKTHSLKKVVWYGLRWVFSLMLMESMTHFFYYNAFAISGTWKYLSPLDIFIIGY
;
A
#
# COMPACT_ATOMS: atom_id res chain seq x y z
N MET A 1 -1.04 3.43 -37.20
CA MET A 1 -2.49 3.36 -37.43
C MET A 1 -2.85 1.89 -37.41
N THR A 2 -3.37 1.36 -36.31
CA THR A 2 -4.01 0.03 -36.33
C THR A 2 -5.22 0.13 -37.25
N SER A 3 -5.36 -0.78 -38.21
CA SER A 3 -6.49 -0.69 -39.15
C SER A 3 -7.79 -0.91 -38.37
N SER A 4 -8.88 -0.22 -38.74
CA SER A 4 -10.19 -0.40 -38.08
C SER A 4 -10.65 -1.87 -38.08
N VAL A 5 -10.17 -2.66 -39.05
CA VAL A 5 -10.38 -4.11 -39.13
C VAL A 5 -9.65 -4.83 -38.00
N GLU A 6 -8.38 -4.52 -37.75
CA GLU A 6 -7.60 -5.10 -36.64
C GLU A 6 -8.26 -4.82 -35.28
N LEU A 7 -8.69 -3.57 -35.05
CA LEU A 7 -9.37 -3.20 -33.80
C LEU A 7 -10.67 -3.99 -33.62
N THR A 8 -11.44 -4.16 -34.70
CA THR A 8 -12.69 -4.92 -34.66
C THR A 8 -12.43 -6.39 -34.36
N LEU A 9 -11.44 -7.00 -35.04
CA LEU A 9 -11.03 -8.39 -34.78
C LEU A 9 -10.56 -8.59 -33.34
N LEU A 10 -9.77 -7.66 -32.79
CA LEU A 10 -9.34 -7.71 -31.39
C LEU A 10 -10.51 -7.62 -30.41
N ILE A 11 -11.50 -6.77 -30.68
CA ILE A 11 -12.70 -6.65 -29.83
C ILE A 11 -13.51 -7.94 -29.89
N VAL A 12 -13.77 -8.49 -31.09
CA VAL A 12 -14.53 -9.75 -31.25
C VAL A 12 -13.81 -10.90 -30.57
N TYR A 13 -12.48 -11.01 -30.74
CA TYR A 13 -11.66 -11.99 -30.05
C TYR A 13 -11.76 -11.86 -28.53
N ALA A 14 -11.57 -10.65 -27.99
CA ALA A 14 -11.64 -10.41 -26.55
C ALA A 14 -13.03 -10.76 -25.98
N LEU A 15 -14.11 -10.35 -26.66
CA LEU A 15 -15.48 -10.68 -26.25
C LEU A 15 -15.72 -12.18 -26.27
N SER A 16 -15.33 -12.86 -27.35
CA SER A 16 -15.50 -14.31 -27.48
C SER A 16 -14.71 -15.07 -26.43
N PHE A 17 -13.47 -14.65 -26.17
CA PHE A 17 -12.60 -15.20 -25.15
C PHE A 17 -13.18 -15.03 -23.74
N TYR A 18 -13.62 -13.83 -23.37
CA TYR A 18 -14.22 -13.60 -22.05
C TYR A 18 -15.56 -14.31 -21.88
N LEU A 19 -16.41 -14.36 -22.91
CA LEU A 19 -17.65 -15.13 -22.87
C LEU A 19 -17.38 -16.62 -22.65
N PHE A 20 -16.39 -17.17 -23.36
CA PHE A 20 -15.95 -18.54 -23.19
C PHE A 20 -15.43 -18.80 -21.77
N ILE A 21 -14.52 -17.95 -21.27
CA ILE A 21 -13.99 -18.06 -19.91
C ILE A 21 -15.12 -18.00 -18.89
N ILE A 22 -16.00 -17.00 -18.95
CA ILE A 22 -17.11 -16.85 -17.99
C ILE A 22 -18.02 -18.07 -18.02
N HIS A 23 -18.40 -18.55 -19.20
CA HIS A 23 -19.24 -19.73 -19.35
C HIS A 23 -18.59 -20.96 -18.72
N ARG A 24 -17.31 -21.19 -19.05
CA ARG A 24 -16.58 -22.35 -18.55
C ARG A 24 -16.33 -22.26 -17.04
N SER A 25 -15.98 -21.10 -16.51
CA SER A 25 -15.82 -20.87 -15.06
C SER A 25 -17.11 -21.12 -14.29
N LEU A 26 -18.26 -20.68 -14.82
CA LEU A 26 -19.56 -20.97 -14.22
C LEU A 26 -19.89 -22.47 -14.21
N GLN A 27 -19.52 -23.18 -15.28
CA GLN A 27 -19.71 -24.63 -15.37
C GLN A 27 -18.84 -25.35 -14.34
N ILE A 28 -17.54 -25.07 -14.29
CA ILE A 28 -16.60 -25.69 -13.34
C ILE A 28 -17.06 -25.42 -11.90
N ALA A 29 -17.45 -24.18 -11.58
CA ALA A 29 -17.96 -23.81 -10.27
C ALA A 29 -19.20 -24.65 -9.89
N ARG A 30 -20.14 -24.86 -10.81
CA ARG A 30 -21.34 -25.68 -10.58
C ARG A 30 -21.01 -27.17 -10.41
N ASP A 31 -20.08 -27.70 -11.20
CA ASP A 31 -19.80 -29.13 -11.23
C ASP A 31 -18.97 -29.58 -10.02
N HIS A 32 -18.17 -28.68 -9.44
CA HIS A 32 -17.18 -29.03 -8.42
C HIS A 32 -17.34 -28.35 -7.05
N TYR A 33 -18.32 -27.45 -6.84
CA TYR A 33 -18.43 -26.67 -5.59
C TYR A 33 -18.42 -27.54 -4.32
N ALA A 34 -19.04 -28.73 -4.34
CA ALA A 34 -19.13 -29.60 -3.16
C ALA A 34 -17.77 -30.13 -2.67
N LYS A 35 -16.74 -30.08 -3.53
CA LYS A 35 -15.38 -30.52 -3.21
C LYS A 35 -14.48 -29.36 -2.75
N LEU A 36 -14.99 -28.13 -2.74
CA LEU A 36 -14.21 -26.92 -2.46
C LEU A 36 -14.24 -26.56 -0.98
N TYR A 37 -13.05 -26.24 -0.45
CA TYR A 37 -12.87 -25.69 0.88
C TYR A 37 -13.00 -24.15 0.87
N GLY A 38 -13.50 -23.59 1.97
CA GLY A 38 -13.57 -22.15 2.17
C GLY A 38 -14.77 -21.44 1.54
N LEU A 39 -15.70 -22.20 0.94
CA LEU A 39 -17.01 -21.67 0.56
C LEU A 39 -17.87 -21.42 1.81
N ARG A 40 -18.58 -20.29 1.81
CA ARG A 40 -19.56 -19.93 2.87
C ARG A 40 -20.86 -19.48 2.23
N SER A 41 -21.95 -19.49 2.99
CA SER A 41 -23.23 -18.94 2.50
C SER A 41 -23.06 -17.48 2.11
N GLY A 42 -23.37 -17.17 0.85
CA GLY A 42 -23.32 -15.83 0.30
C GLY A 42 -24.67 -15.12 0.39
N TRP A 43 -24.67 -13.85 0.05
CA TRP A 43 -25.88 -13.00 0.06
C TRP A 43 -26.47 -12.79 -1.34
N ILE A 44 -25.72 -13.15 -2.39
CA ILE A 44 -26.13 -12.98 -3.79
C ILE A 44 -26.80 -14.26 -4.29
N PHE A 45 -28.07 -14.17 -4.70
CA PHE A 45 -28.85 -15.24 -5.36
C PHE A 45 -28.75 -16.63 -4.69
N HIS A 46 -28.68 -16.68 -3.35
CA HIS A 46 -28.50 -17.91 -2.57
C HIS A 46 -27.26 -18.75 -2.96
N ARG A 47 -26.26 -18.14 -3.60
CA ARG A 47 -25.01 -18.80 -3.96
C ARG A 47 -24.05 -18.83 -2.78
N PHE A 48 -23.14 -19.80 -2.79
CA PHE A 48 -21.97 -19.73 -1.94
C PHE A 48 -21.07 -18.58 -2.37
N ASN A 49 -20.29 -18.07 -1.43
CA ASN A 49 -19.26 -17.08 -1.61
C ASN A 49 -17.90 -17.72 -1.32
N ASP A 50 -16.96 -17.57 -2.25
CA ASP A 50 -15.56 -17.92 -2.03
C ASP A 50 -14.89 -16.90 -1.13
N VAL A 51 -14.75 -17.28 0.13
CA VAL A 51 -14.00 -16.52 1.13
C VAL A 51 -12.73 -17.25 1.51
N SER A 52 -12.21 -18.13 0.67
CA SER A 52 -10.99 -18.91 0.95
C SER A 52 -9.75 -17.99 0.99
N ASP A 53 -9.73 -16.92 0.19
CA ASP A 53 -8.66 -15.93 0.20
C ASP A 53 -8.63 -15.14 1.51
N ALA A 54 -7.49 -15.17 2.20
CA ALA A 54 -7.37 -14.57 3.53
C ALA A 54 -7.39 -13.03 3.48
N GLN A 55 -6.85 -12.42 2.42
CA GLN A 55 -6.77 -10.96 2.31
C GLN A 55 -8.16 -10.37 2.05
N TRP A 56 -8.86 -10.90 1.06
CA TRP A 56 -10.24 -10.55 0.73
C TRP A 56 -11.18 -10.82 1.89
N ARG A 57 -11.12 -12.01 2.50
CA ARG A 57 -11.94 -12.34 3.68
C ARG A 57 -11.74 -11.36 4.81
N ASN A 58 -10.50 -10.99 5.11
CA ASN A 58 -10.20 -10.02 6.18
C ASN A 58 -10.67 -8.60 5.82
N PHE A 59 -10.39 -8.13 4.61
CA PHE A 59 -10.83 -6.82 4.12
C PHE A 59 -12.36 -6.70 4.15
N ARG A 60 -13.06 -7.67 3.54
CA ARG A 60 -14.53 -7.75 3.50
C ARG A 60 -15.13 -7.79 4.90
N GLY A 61 -14.61 -8.66 5.77
CA GLY A 61 -15.11 -8.82 7.13
C GLY A 61 -14.95 -7.57 8.01
N ASN A 62 -13.95 -6.74 7.72
CA ASN A 62 -13.67 -5.51 8.46
C ASN A 62 -14.10 -4.24 7.72
N LEU A 63 -14.88 -4.34 6.64
CA LEU A 63 -15.20 -3.20 5.78
C LEU A 63 -15.85 -2.03 6.54
N MET A 64 -16.74 -2.33 7.49
CA MET A 64 -17.40 -1.31 8.33
C MET A 64 -16.39 -0.61 9.25
N ILE A 65 -15.52 -1.39 9.90
CA ILE A 65 -14.46 -0.86 10.78
C ILE A 65 -13.51 0.02 9.96
N LEU A 66 -13.06 -0.45 8.79
CA LEU A 66 -12.19 0.32 7.89
C LEU A 66 -12.84 1.62 7.43
N THR A 67 -14.13 1.60 7.12
CA THR A 67 -14.90 2.80 6.76
C THR A 67 -14.97 3.79 7.91
N LEU A 68 -15.24 3.31 9.13
CA LEU A 68 -15.26 4.14 10.33
C LEU A 68 -13.89 4.74 10.64
N VAL A 69 -12.82 3.95 10.56
CA VAL A 69 -11.44 4.43 10.73
C VAL A 69 -11.10 5.48 9.67
N PHE A 70 -11.45 5.26 8.41
CA PHE A 70 -11.29 6.27 7.35
C PHE A 70 -12.03 7.58 7.67
N GLY A 71 -13.27 7.48 8.16
CA GLY A 71 -14.04 8.62 8.66
C GLY A 71 -13.35 9.37 9.80
N ILE A 72 -12.81 8.64 10.79
CA ILE A 72 -12.05 9.24 11.91
C ILE A 72 -10.79 9.94 11.41
N PHE A 73 -10.00 9.30 10.54
CA PHE A 73 -8.80 9.91 9.96
C PHE A 73 -9.14 11.19 9.19
N THR A 74 -10.18 11.18 8.37
CA THR A 74 -10.60 12.39 7.64
C THR A 74 -11.10 13.50 8.57
N LEU A 75 -11.84 13.16 9.63
CA LEU A 75 -12.29 14.11 10.64
C LEU A 75 -11.14 14.72 11.44
N VAL A 76 -10.18 13.91 11.89
CA VAL A 76 -8.97 14.40 12.58
C VAL A 76 -8.16 15.31 11.64
N ALA A 77 -7.94 14.89 10.40
CA ALA A 77 -7.19 15.66 9.41
C ALA A 77 -7.82 17.04 9.15
N THR A 78 -9.15 17.09 8.96
CA THR A 78 -9.87 18.33 8.70
C THR A 78 -9.94 19.23 9.93
N SER A 79 -10.15 18.66 11.11
CA SER A 79 -10.16 19.39 12.38
C SER A 79 -8.81 20.02 12.68
N CYS A 80 -7.72 19.24 12.65
CA CYS A 80 -6.36 19.77 12.86
C CYS A 80 -6.03 20.92 11.89
N ARG A 81 -6.40 20.79 10.62
CA ARG A 81 -6.19 21.86 9.63
C ARG A 81 -7.04 23.09 9.90
N LYS A 82 -8.28 22.94 10.37
CA LYS A 82 -9.14 24.06 10.80
C LYS A 82 -8.49 24.85 11.95
N TYR A 83 -7.81 24.17 12.86
CA TYR A 83 -7.01 24.79 13.93
C TYR A 83 -5.62 25.27 13.49
N GLY A 84 -5.32 25.25 12.19
CA GLY A 84 -4.07 25.78 11.64
C GLY A 84 -2.86 24.85 11.75
N LEU A 85 -3.01 23.61 12.21
CA LEU A 85 -1.89 22.66 12.23
C LEU A 85 -1.48 22.28 10.80
N LYS A 86 -0.19 22.47 10.50
CA LYS A 86 0.43 22.14 9.22
C LYS A 86 1.80 21.50 9.41
N ALA A 87 2.28 20.81 8.39
CA ALA A 87 3.64 20.27 8.29
C ALA A 87 4.07 19.52 9.58
N LYS A 88 4.99 20.10 10.37
CA LYS A 88 5.53 19.50 11.60
C LYS A 88 4.42 19.20 12.63
N GLY A 89 3.49 20.13 12.86
CA GLY A 89 2.37 19.90 13.80
C GLY A 89 1.50 18.72 13.35
N MET A 90 1.20 18.65 12.05
CA MET A 90 0.45 17.53 11.48
C MET A 90 1.23 16.22 11.57
N SER A 91 2.55 16.24 11.38
CA SER A 91 3.40 15.06 11.49
C SER A 91 3.42 14.48 12.90
N VAL A 92 3.36 15.32 13.94
CA VAL A 92 3.29 14.85 15.33
C VAL A 92 1.97 14.11 15.58
N VAL A 93 0.85 14.69 15.16
CA VAL A 93 -0.47 14.05 15.30
C VAL A 93 -0.48 12.68 14.62
N TRP A 94 -0.03 12.62 13.37
CA TRP A 94 -0.01 11.37 12.62
C TRP A 94 1.00 10.37 13.15
N LEU A 95 2.16 10.83 13.63
CA LEU A 95 3.16 9.96 14.26
C LEU A 95 2.57 9.30 15.51
N MET A 96 1.88 10.06 16.37
CA MET A 96 1.25 9.51 17.58
C MET A 96 0.19 8.46 17.23
N VAL A 97 -0.72 8.77 16.30
CA VAL A 97 -1.74 7.82 15.84
C VAL A 97 -1.08 6.57 15.24
N SER A 98 -0.01 6.75 14.47
CA SER A 98 0.70 5.66 13.82
C SER A 98 1.49 4.80 14.80
N LEU A 99 2.05 5.37 15.87
CA LEU A 99 2.71 4.62 16.93
C LEU A 99 1.73 3.74 17.69
N VAL A 100 0.56 4.27 18.05
CA VAL A 100 -0.51 3.46 18.68
C VAL A 100 -0.90 2.29 17.78
N TYR A 101 -1.08 2.55 16.49
CA TYR A 101 -1.38 1.52 15.50
C TYR A 101 -0.25 0.48 15.37
N LEU A 102 1.01 0.91 15.29
CA LEU A 102 2.17 0.02 15.20
C LEU A 102 2.33 -0.85 16.45
N THR A 103 2.13 -0.28 17.64
CA THR A 103 2.21 -1.02 18.91
C THR A 103 1.12 -2.08 19.00
N TYR A 104 -0.10 -1.77 18.55
CA TYR A 104 -1.15 -2.78 18.43
C TYR A 104 -0.76 -3.90 17.44
N LEU A 105 -0.19 -3.53 16.29
CA LEU A 105 0.11 -4.47 15.22
C LEU A 105 1.31 -5.38 15.53
N HIS A 106 2.35 -4.85 16.18
CA HIS A 106 3.65 -5.52 16.34
C HIS A 106 4.13 -5.65 17.79
N GLY A 107 3.39 -5.11 18.77
CA GLY A 107 3.76 -5.17 20.18
C GLY A 107 5.16 -4.64 20.44
N ALA A 108 5.99 -5.42 21.13
CA ALA A 108 7.38 -5.10 21.45
C ALA A 108 8.27 -4.96 20.21
N CYS A 109 7.96 -5.64 19.10
CA CYS A 109 8.77 -5.60 17.88
C CYS A 109 8.81 -4.21 17.21
N VAL A 110 7.96 -3.27 17.62
CA VAL A 110 8.08 -1.85 17.22
C VAL A 110 9.47 -1.29 17.53
N LEU A 111 10.12 -1.78 18.59
CA LEU A 111 11.48 -1.38 18.94
C LEU A 111 12.48 -1.67 17.81
N TYR A 112 12.34 -2.78 17.08
CA TYR A 112 13.20 -3.09 15.92
C TYR A 112 12.94 -2.12 14.77
N ILE A 113 11.67 -1.82 14.48
CA ILE A 113 11.30 -0.89 13.41
C ILE A 113 11.92 0.49 13.70
N LEU A 114 11.72 0.99 14.92
CA LEU A 114 12.19 2.32 15.32
C LEU A 114 13.72 2.38 15.41
N SER A 115 14.39 1.33 15.87
CA SER A 115 15.86 1.32 15.97
C SER A 115 16.51 1.30 14.58
N ILE A 116 16.03 0.46 13.66
CA ILE A 116 16.55 0.39 12.28
C ILE A 116 16.26 1.70 11.55
N ALA A 117 15.05 2.24 11.68
CA ALA A 117 14.70 3.55 11.12
C ALA A 117 15.59 4.67 11.67
N SER A 118 15.86 4.68 12.98
CA SER A 118 16.73 5.69 13.60
C SER A 118 18.16 5.58 13.11
N ALA A 119 18.70 4.36 13.02
CA ALA A 119 20.03 4.12 12.46
C ALA A 119 20.12 4.56 10.99
N ASN A 120 19.09 4.28 10.19
CA ASN A 120 19.00 4.75 8.81
C ASN A 120 18.96 6.28 8.73
N PHE A 121 18.17 6.93 9.57
CA PHE A 121 18.10 8.39 9.63
C PHE A 121 19.48 8.99 9.93
N LEU A 122 20.19 8.47 10.93
CA LEU A 122 21.52 8.93 11.30
C LEU A 122 22.51 8.73 10.14
N LEU A 123 22.50 7.55 9.50
CA LEU A 123 23.30 7.25 8.32
C LEU A 123 23.07 8.29 7.21
N VAL A 124 21.80 8.55 6.87
CA VAL A 124 21.43 9.54 5.85
C VAL A 124 21.84 10.96 6.27
N LYS A 125 21.67 11.35 7.54
CA LYS A 125 22.00 12.72 7.98
C LYS A 125 23.51 12.97 8.02
N ILE A 126 24.31 11.98 8.40
CA ILE A 126 25.77 12.07 8.51
C ILE A 126 26.42 11.95 7.13
N CYS A 127 26.09 10.90 6.38
CA CYS A 127 26.74 10.61 5.10
C CYS A 127 26.04 11.27 3.91
N GLY A 128 24.83 11.82 4.10
CA GLY A 128 23.92 12.27 3.05
C GLY A 128 24.44 13.29 2.05
N ARG A 129 25.53 13.95 2.39
CA ARG A 129 26.16 15.03 1.61
C ARG A 129 27.36 14.56 0.79
N THR A 130 27.65 13.26 0.75
CA THR A 130 28.72 12.66 -0.05
C THR A 130 28.16 11.59 -1.00
N LYS A 131 29.01 10.79 -1.67
CA LYS A 131 28.58 9.66 -2.53
C LYS A 131 28.02 8.47 -1.71
N PHE A 132 27.05 8.72 -0.83
CA PHE A 132 26.56 7.76 0.17
C PHE A 132 25.49 6.78 -0.33
N VAL A 133 25.07 6.90 -1.59
CA VAL A 133 24.03 6.05 -2.18
C VAL A 133 24.36 4.56 -2.02
N PHE A 134 25.63 4.18 -2.18
CA PHE A 134 26.07 2.80 -1.95
C PHE A 134 25.88 2.36 -0.50
N LEU A 135 26.26 3.19 0.48
CA LEU A 135 26.07 2.89 1.91
C LEU A 135 24.60 2.75 2.27
N LEU A 136 23.75 3.60 1.68
CA LEU A 136 22.29 3.53 1.86
C LEU A 136 21.74 2.18 1.37
N TRP A 137 22.13 1.74 0.17
CA TRP A 137 21.68 0.47 -0.39
C TRP A 137 22.21 -0.73 0.38
N ILE A 138 23.49 -0.74 0.75
CA ILE A 138 24.07 -1.80 1.57
C ILE A 138 23.29 -1.94 2.87
N PHE A 139 23.09 -0.84 3.61
CA PHE A 139 22.32 -0.84 4.85
C PHE A 139 20.92 -1.45 4.67
N ASN A 140 20.17 -0.96 3.68
CA ASN A 140 18.78 -1.38 3.46
C ASN A 140 18.68 -2.84 2.97
N LEU A 141 19.57 -3.27 2.07
CA LEU A 141 19.60 -4.65 1.58
C LEU A 141 20.04 -5.63 2.67
N THR A 142 20.99 -5.26 3.52
CA THR A 142 21.37 -6.09 4.67
C THR A 142 20.17 -6.33 5.58
N PHE A 143 19.44 -5.29 5.98
CA PHE A 143 18.25 -5.48 6.81
C PHE A 143 17.13 -6.23 6.09
N LEU A 144 16.93 -6.01 4.79
CA LEU A 144 15.96 -6.77 4.01
C LEU A 144 16.26 -8.27 4.02
N ILE A 145 17.53 -8.64 3.79
CA ILE A 145 17.99 -10.03 3.78
C ILE A 145 17.91 -10.62 5.18
N CYS A 146 18.43 -9.94 6.20
CA CYS A 146 18.36 -10.44 7.57
C CYS A 146 16.90 -10.63 8.03
N ASN A 147 16.02 -9.69 7.74
CA ASN A 147 14.59 -9.82 8.07
C ASN A 147 13.94 -11.03 7.39
N ARG A 148 14.36 -11.36 6.17
CA ARG A 148 13.85 -12.51 5.42
C ARG A 148 14.43 -13.84 5.93
N VAL A 149 15.73 -13.90 6.17
CA VAL A 149 16.43 -15.11 6.61
C VAL A 149 16.05 -15.51 8.03
N TYR A 150 15.95 -14.54 8.93
CA TYR A 150 15.65 -14.80 10.34
C TYR A 150 14.15 -14.79 10.65
N GLU A 151 13.29 -14.41 9.69
CA GLU A 151 11.85 -14.21 9.90
C GLU A 151 11.53 -13.30 11.11
N GLY A 152 12.35 -12.25 11.27
CA GLY A 152 12.33 -11.35 12.42
C GLY A 152 13.18 -11.85 13.60
N TYR A 153 13.63 -10.92 14.44
CA TYR A 153 14.62 -11.21 15.47
C TYR A 153 13.97 -11.57 16.82
N PRO A 154 14.49 -12.58 17.52
CA PRO A 154 14.13 -12.82 18.92
C PRO A 154 14.80 -11.87 19.88
N PHE A 155 14.03 -11.44 20.89
CA PHE A 155 14.52 -10.60 21.97
C PHE A 155 15.49 -11.38 22.87
N SER A 156 15.31 -12.71 22.97
CA SER A 156 16.26 -13.60 23.63
C SER A 156 17.69 -13.53 23.07
N LEU A 157 17.87 -13.11 21.82
CA LEU A 157 19.20 -12.90 21.22
C LEU A 157 20.02 -11.84 21.97
N PHE A 158 19.35 -10.86 22.59
CA PHE A 158 19.98 -9.78 23.35
C PHE A 158 20.18 -10.14 24.83
N GLY A 159 19.79 -11.35 25.24
CA GLY A 159 19.93 -11.86 26.59
C GLY A 159 18.62 -12.37 27.17
N GLN A 160 18.72 -13.31 28.11
CA GLN A 160 17.57 -14.00 28.71
C GLN A 160 16.58 -13.04 29.39
N ASN A 161 17.07 -11.91 29.91
CA ASN A 161 16.25 -10.88 30.55
C ASN A 161 15.22 -10.23 29.60
N TRP A 162 15.45 -10.28 28.29
CA TRP A 162 14.55 -9.71 27.28
C TRP A 162 13.64 -10.76 26.64
N ALA A 163 13.86 -12.05 26.91
CA ALA A 163 13.10 -13.15 26.30
C ALA A 163 11.59 -13.07 26.58
N TYR A 164 11.16 -12.46 27.68
CA TYR A 164 9.73 -12.28 27.96
C TYR A 164 9.01 -11.42 26.91
N LEU A 165 9.71 -10.50 26.22
CA LEU A 165 9.14 -9.68 25.14
C LEU A 165 8.80 -10.49 23.89
N ASP A 166 9.40 -11.68 23.73
CA ASP A 166 9.05 -12.58 22.62
C ASP A 166 7.59 -13.08 22.71
N ASN A 167 6.97 -13.00 23.89
CA ASN A 167 5.54 -13.29 24.07
C ASN A 167 4.62 -12.14 23.60
N TYR A 168 5.18 -10.95 23.32
CA TYR A 168 4.44 -9.74 22.99
C TYR A 168 4.78 -9.22 21.59
N ARG A 169 4.73 -10.08 20.57
CA ARG A 169 5.10 -9.75 19.17
C ARG A 169 3.98 -9.14 18.32
N GLY A 170 2.81 -8.87 18.92
CA GLY A 170 1.65 -8.32 18.23
C GLY A 170 0.93 -9.32 17.33
N THR A 171 0.00 -8.82 16.52
CA THR A 171 -0.89 -9.63 15.67
C THR A 171 -0.31 -9.89 14.28
N PHE A 172 0.62 -9.06 13.82
CA PHE A 172 1.17 -9.14 12.48
C PHE A 172 2.69 -9.16 12.50
N ARG A 173 3.27 -9.95 11.59
CA ARG A 173 4.71 -10.10 11.45
C ARG A 173 5.35 -8.81 10.93
N TRP A 174 6.08 -8.11 11.81
CA TRP A 174 6.68 -6.81 11.50
C TRP A 174 7.62 -6.83 10.30
N HIS A 175 8.44 -7.88 10.19
CA HIS A 175 9.46 -8.03 9.15
C HIS A 175 8.86 -8.13 7.73
N ILE A 176 7.58 -8.50 7.59
CA ILE A 176 6.87 -8.51 6.29
C ILE A 176 6.51 -7.07 5.87
N CYS A 177 5.89 -6.30 6.77
CA CYS A 177 5.52 -4.91 6.52
C CYS A 177 6.76 -4.01 6.35
N PHE A 178 7.86 -4.38 7.01
CA PHE A 178 9.10 -3.62 6.97
C PHE A 178 9.70 -3.46 5.56
N ASN A 179 9.33 -4.31 4.61
CA ASN A 179 9.70 -4.14 3.19
C ASN A 179 9.26 -2.77 2.64
N PHE A 180 8.04 -2.32 2.97
CA PHE A 180 7.55 -1.00 2.57
C PHE A 180 8.28 0.13 3.32
N VAL A 181 8.65 -0.10 4.58
CA VAL A 181 9.44 0.86 5.37
C VAL A 181 10.82 1.04 4.74
N ILE A 182 11.48 -0.04 4.30
CA ILE A 182 12.77 0.01 3.58
C ILE A 182 12.68 0.87 2.33
N LEU A 183 11.66 0.67 1.49
CA LEU A 183 11.47 1.49 0.29
C LEU A 183 11.32 2.98 0.62
N ARG A 184 10.62 3.30 1.71
CA ARG A 184 10.48 4.67 2.20
C ARG A 184 11.81 5.22 2.76
N MET A 185 12.59 4.42 3.48
CA MET A 185 13.93 4.79 3.95
C MET A 185 14.85 5.16 2.78
N ILE A 186 14.84 4.34 1.71
CA ILE A 186 15.60 4.61 0.49
C ILE A 186 15.12 5.91 -0.17
N SER A 187 13.80 6.09 -0.33
CA SER A 187 13.23 7.31 -0.90
C SER A 187 13.62 8.56 -0.10
N PHE A 188 13.58 8.51 1.24
CA PHE A 188 14.03 9.63 2.08
C PHE A 188 15.52 9.92 1.87
N GLY A 189 16.36 8.89 1.81
CA GLY A 189 17.79 9.03 1.54
C GLY A 189 18.06 9.76 0.23
N TYR A 190 17.42 9.33 -0.87
CA TYR A 190 17.56 9.99 -2.15
C TYR A 190 17.03 11.43 -2.14
N ASP A 191 15.83 11.66 -1.58
CA ASP A 191 15.25 13.01 -1.51
C ASP A 191 16.15 13.96 -0.71
N TYR A 192 16.77 13.48 0.37
CA TYR A 192 17.74 14.26 1.15
C TYR A 192 19.06 14.49 0.41
N HIS A 193 19.60 13.48 -0.29
CA HIS A 193 20.82 13.62 -1.09
C HIS A 193 20.67 14.73 -2.14
N TRP A 194 19.61 14.63 -2.94
CA TRP A 194 19.40 15.51 -4.09
C TRP A 194 19.02 16.93 -3.68
N ALA A 195 18.36 17.10 -2.53
CA ALA A 195 18.08 18.42 -1.99
C ALA A 195 19.36 19.25 -1.73
N ASN A 196 20.50 18.60 -1.51
CA ASN A 196 21.77 19.27 -1.22
C ASN A 196 22.69 19.48 -2.45
N TYR A 197 22.45 18.78 -3.57
CA TYR A 197 23.39 18.76 -4.71
C TYR A 197 22.92 19.57 -5.93
N SER A 198 21.62 19.62 -6.23
CA SER A 198 21.05 20.54 -7.24
C SER A 198 19.54 20.35 -7.41
N ASN A 199 18.82 21.45 -7.66
CA ASN A 199 17.45 21.41 -8.13
C ASN A 199 17.41 20.90 -9.58
N ARG A 200 17.28 19.58 -9.75
CA ARG A 200 17.15 18.96 -11.08
C ARG A 200 15.80 19.24 -11.75
N PHE A 201 14.83 19.73 -10.99
CA PHE A 201 13.48 19.98 -11.47
C PHE A 201 13.28 21.46 -11.83
N ASP A 202 13.13 21.71 -13.13
CA ASP A 202 12.75 23.02 -13.67
C ASP A 202 11.25 23.27 -13.45
N LYS A 203 10.96 23.94 -12.32
CA LYS A 203 9.60 24.25 -11.88
C LYS A 203 8.86 25.13 -12.88
N GLU A 204 9.53 26.12 -13.47
CA GLU A 204 8.90 27.10 -14.37
C GLU A 204 8.46 26.43 -15.66
N LYS A 205 9.36 25.64 -16.27
CA LYS A 205 9.07 24.86 -17.47
C LYS A 205 7.96 23.84 -17.26
N HIS A 206 7.90 23.22 -16.08
CA HIS A 206 6.79 22.32 -15.74
C HIS A 206 5.46 23.07 -15.60
N ILE A 207 5.43 24.23 -14.93
CA ILE A 207 4.21 25.02 -14.75
C ILE A 207 3.63 25.44 -16.11
N GLN A 208 4.49 25.84 -17.06
CA GLN A 208 4.07 26.21 -18.41
C GLN A 208 3.46 25.03 -19.20
N ARG A 209 3.97 23.81 -19.00
CA ARG A 209 3.53 22.62 -19.76
C ARG A 209 2.35 21.89 -19.12
N CYS A 210 2.17 21.99 -17.80
CA CYS A 210 1.13 21.26 -17.09
C CYS A 210 -0.15 22.10 -16.98
N SER A 211 -1.25 21.59 -17.53
CA SER A 211 -2.58 22.24 -17.48
C SER A 211 -3.08 22.47 -16.04
N ASN A 212 -2.76 21.57 -15.11
CA ASN A 212 -3.13 21.75 -13.70
C ASN A 212 -2.29 22.86 -13.05
N CYS A 213 -0.97 22.86 -13.26
CA CYS A 213 -0.05 23.82 -12.63
C CYS A 213 -0.21 25.24 -13.18
N SER A 214 -0.44 25.39 -14.48
CA SER A 214 -0.77 26.68 -15.10
C SER A 214 -2.05 27.30 -14.54
N SER A 215 -3.04 26.48 -14.17
CA SER A 215 -4.28 26.96 -13.50
C SER A 215 -4.12 27.28 -12.01
N GLY A 216 -2.90 27.31 -11.47
CA GLY A 216 -2.61 27.61 -10.07
C GLY A 216 -2.81 26.43 -9.09
N ARG A 217 -3.10 25.22 -9.59
CA ARG A 217 -3.22 24.00 -8.77
C ARG A 217 -1.89 23.26 -8.71
N THR A 218 -1.55 22.66 -7.58
CA THR A 218 -0.32 21.85 -7.47
C THR A 218 -0.56 20.41 -7.94
N CYS A 219 0.11 19.96 -9.00
CA CYS A 219 0.06 18.57 -9.43
C CYS A 219 0.96 17.68 -8.55
N TYR A 220 0.73 16.35 -8.57
CA TYR A 220 1.53 15.40 -7.80
C TYR A 220 3.02 15.39 -8.20
N GLN A 221 3.32 15.42 -9.49
CA GLN A 221 4.71 15.44 -9.99
C GLN A 221 5.51 16.62 -9.44
N LEU A 222 4.90 17.81 -9.39
CA LEU A 222 5.53 19.00 -8.79
C LEU A 222 5.84 18.78 -7.30
N LEU A 223 4.97 18.11 -6.54
CA LEU A 223 5.18 17.84 -5.11
C LEU A 223 6.28 16.80 -4.87
N GLN A 224 6.40 15.83 -5.78
CA GLN A 224 7.41 14.78 -5.73
C GLN A 224 8.80 15.30 -6.11
N GLU A 225 8.92 16.03 -7.23
CA GLU A 225 10.21 16.37 -7.83
C GLU A 225 10.83 17.64 -7.26
N ARG A 226 10.04 18.52 -6.63
CA ARG A 226 10.58 19.74 -6.01
C ARG A 226 11.43 19.38 -4.80
N SER A 227 12.60 20.01 -4.69
CA SER A 227 13.38 19.95 -3.45
C SER A 227 12.64 20.65 -2.31
N LEU A 228 12.80 20.12 -1.10
CA LEU A 228 12.28 20.71 0.12
C LEU A 228 13.36 21.45 0.87
N GLU A 229 12.95 22.43 1.68
CA GLU A 229 13.84 23.11 2.61
C GLU A 229 14.41 22.14 3.65
N ASN A 230 15.66 22.36 4.06
CA ASN A 230 16.37 21.49 5.01
C ASN A 230 15.63 21.28 6.34
N GLY A 231 14.84 22.26 6.79
CA GLY A 231 14.02 22.15 8.01
C GLY A 231 12.91 21.08 7.93
N LYS A 232 12.48 20.70 6.72
CA LYS A 232 11.46 19.66 6.52
C LYS A 232 12.03 18.24 6.63
N PHE A 233 13.34 18.06 6.47
CA PHE A 233 14.05 16.79 6.69
C PHE A 233 14.36 16.55 8.18
N SER A 234 13.30 16.63 9.01
CA SER A 234 13.37 16.39 10.45
C SER A 234 13.06 14.93 10.79
N PHE A 235 13.59 14.46 11.93
CA PHE A 235 13.37 13.10 12.40
C PHE A 235 11.89 12.77 12.61
N THR A 236 11.10 13.73 13.13
CA THR A 236 9.66 13.56 13.35
C THR A 236 8.90 13.31 12.05
N ILE A 237 9.17 14.11 11.01
CA ILE A 237 8.50 13.97 9.70
C ILE A 237 8.96 12.67 9.03
N TYR A 238 10.25 12.33 9.15
CA TYR A 238 10.80 11.07 8.67
C TYR A 238 10.11 9.86 9.29
N LEU A 239 10.05 9.77 10.62
CA LEU A 239 9.36 8.66 11.28
C LEU A 239 7.88 8.64 10.90
N CYS A 240 7.21 9.78 10.93
CA CYS A 240 5.80 9.89 10.52
C CYS A 240 5.59 9.33 9.11
N TYR A 241 6.50 9.62 8.18
CA TYR A 241 6.45 9.11 6.80
C TYR A 241 6.63 7.59 6.73
N LEU A 242 7.63 7.05 7.43
CA LEU A 242 7.92 5.63 7.42
C LEU A 242 6.74 4.80 7.94
N ILE A 243 6.22 5.19 9.10
CA ILE A 243 5.23 4.41 9.84
C ILE A 243 3.79 4.89 9.65
N TYR A 244 3.53 5.78 8.69
CA TYR A 244 2.20 6.34 8.45
C TYR A 244 1.14 5.25 8.31
N ALA A 245 0.28 5.10 9.32
CA ALA A 245 -0.62 3.95 9.46
C ALA A 245 -1.44 3.64 8.19
N PRO A 246 -2.08 4.62 7.50
CA PRO A 246 -2.85 4.33 6.28
C PRO A 246 -2.05 3.72 5.12
N LEU A 247 -0.73 3.88 5.11
CA LEU A 247 0.13 3.35 4.05
C LEU A 247 1.05 2.22 4.54
N TYR A 248 1.01 1.86 5.83
CA TYR A 248 2.05 1.05 6.45
C TYR A 248 2.12 -0.40 5.94
N ILE A 249 0.98 -1.12 5.88
CA ILE A 249 0.97 -2.57 5.54
C ILE A 249 1.17 -2.82 4.05
N ALA A 250 0.35 -2.19 3.21
CA ALA A 250 0.27 -2.43 1.77
C ALA A 250 -0.21 -1.19 1.00
N GLY A 251 0.15 0.00 1.47
CA GLY A 251 -0.20 1.24 0.80
C GLY A 251 0.68 1.51 -0.43
N PRO A 252 0.21 2.34 -1.38
CA PRO A 252 1.06 2.81 -2.47
C PRO A 252 2.32 3.48 -1.92
N ILE A 253 3.46 3.22 -2.58
CA ILE A 253 4.71 3.89 -2.28
C ILE A 253 4.62 5.33 -2.79
N VAL A 254 4.84 6.28 -1.89
CA VAL A 254 4.92 7.73 -2.17
C VAL A 254 6.30 8.21 -1.80
N SER A 255 6.83 9.23 -2.49
CA SER A 255 8.12 9.81 -2.12
C SER A 255 8.04 10.61 -0.84
N PHE A 256 9.18 10.81 -0.16
CA PHE A 256 9.23 11.65 1.03
C PHE A 256 8.84 13.10 0.70
N ASN A 257 9.34 13.65 -0.41
CA ASN A 257 9.01 15.01 -0.84
C ASN A 257 7.50 15.22 -1.05
N ALA A 258 6.82 14.26 -1.68
CA ALA A 258 5.38 14.31 -1.89
C ALA A 258 4.62 14.23 -0.55
N PHE A 259 4.99 13.27 0.32
CA PHE A 259 4.38 13.09 1.63
C PHE A 259 4.52 14.34 2.51
N ALA A 260 5.76 14.83 2.68
CA ALA A 260 6.04 16.01 3.50
C ALA A 260 5.36 17.28 2.95
N SER A 261 5.25 17.40 1.62
CA SER A 261 4.48 18.47 0.99
C SER A 261 2.98 18.41 1.30
N GLN A 262 2.40 17.20 1.31
CA GLN A 262 0.97 16.99 1.58
C GLN A 262 0.58 17.18 3.05
N LEU A 263 1.53 17.00 3.98
CA LEU A 263 1.34 17.39 5.39
C LEU A 263 1.09 18.89 5.53
N ASP A 264 1.76 19.69 4.71
CA ASP A 264 1.66 21.15 4.71
C ASP A 264 0.39 21.63 3.97
N THR A 265 0.22 21.17 2.73
CA THR A 265 -0.88 21.61 1.85
C THR A 265 -1.75 20.43 1.42
N PRO A 266 -3.08 20.46 1.68
CA PRO A 266 -3.97 19.41 1.19
C PRO A 266 -4.04 19.41 -0.34
N GLN A 267 -4.31 18.26 -0.93
CA GLN A 267 -4.48 18.13 -2.38
C GLN A 267 -5.75 18.85 -2.83
N LYS A 268 -5.62 19.81 -3.76
CA LYS A 268 -6.73 20.60 -4.32
C LYS A 268 -7.04 20.26 -5.79
N THR A 269 -6.43 19.21 -6.33
CA THR A 269 -6.48 18.90 -7.77
C THR A 269 -7.82 18.36 -8.23
N HIS A 270 -8.53 17.62 -7.36
CA HIS A 270 -9.80 16.99 -7.70
C HIS A 270 -10.98 17.80 -7.16
N SER A 271 -11.97 18.04 -8.02
CA SER A 271 -13.24 18.61 -7.59
C SER A 271 -14.08 17.58 -6.84
N LEU A 272 -15.04 18.03 -6.03
CA LEU A 272 -15.95 17.16 -5.30
C LEU A 272 -16.66 16.16 -6.23
N LYS A 273 -17.10 16.62 -7.41
CA LYS A 273 -17.70 15.76 -8.45
C LYS A 273 -16.77 14.59 -8.83
N LYS A 274 -15.48 14.85 -9.02
CA LYS A 274 -14.49 13.79 -9.35
C LYS A 274 -14.30 12.82 -8.17
N VAL A 275 -14.31 13.32 -6.94
CA VAL A 275 -14.21 12.48 -5.73
C VAL A 275 -15.43 11.56 -5.60
N VAL A 276 -16.64 12.07 -5.83
CA VAL A 276 -17.87 11.26 -5.83
C VAL A 276 -17.82 10.17 -6.89
N TRP A 277 -17.41 10.50 -8.12
CA TRP A 277 -17.23 9.49 -9.18
C TRP A 277 -16.18 8.44 -8.82
N TYR A 278 -15.11 8.81 -8.13
CA TYR A 278 -14.11 7.86 -7.64
C TYR A 278 -14.70 6.93 -6.56
N GLY A 279 -15.52 7.47 -5.65
CA GLY A 279 -16.27 6.67 -4.67
C GLY A 279 -17.23 5.68 -5.32
N LEU A 280 -18.00 6.11 -6.33
CA LEU A 280 -18.88 5.23 -7.10
C LEU A 280 -18.08 4.12 -7.81
N ARG A 281 -16.93 4.46 -8.39
CA ARG A 281 -16.02 3.46 -8.99
C ARG A 281 -15.56 2.44 -7.96
N TRP A 282 -15.22 2.86 -6.75
CA TRP A 282 -14.83 1.95 -5.66
C TRP A 282 -15.98 1.00 -5.28
N VAL A 283 -17.22 1.50 -5.17
CA VAL A 283 -18.41 0.67 -4.91
C VAL A 283 -18.62 -0.35 -6.03
N PHE A 284 -18.50 0.08 -7.29
CA PHE A 284 -18.62 -0.82 -8.44
C PHE A 284 -17.53 -1.90 -8.43
N SER A 285 -16.28 -1.54 -8.13
CA SER A 285 -15.19 -2.51 -7.97
C SER A 285 -15.46 -3.50 -6.84
N LEU A 286 -16.01 -3.05 -5.70
CA LEU A 286 -16.39 -3.94 -4.60
C LEU A 286 -17.49 -4.92 -5.03
N MET A 287 -18.54 -4.43 -5.70
CA MET A 287 -19.65 -5.27 -6.19
C MET A 287 -19.18 -6.26 -7.25
N LEU A 288 -18.24 -5.86 -8.10
CA LEU A 288 -17.61 -6.74 -9.08
C LEU A 288 -16.83 -7.86 -8.37
N MET A 289 -16.01 -7.53 -7.36
CA MET A 289 -15.29 -8.52 -6.57
C MET A 289 -16.24 -9.49 -5.85
N GLU A 290 -17.29 -8.96 -5.19
CA GLU A 290 -18.33 -9.80 -4.59
C GLU A 290 -18.98 -10.72 -5.62
N SER A 291 -19.30 -10.21 -6.81
CA SER A 291 -19.88 -11.04 -7.87
C SER A 291 -18.91 -12.15 -8.27
N MET A 292 -17.65 -11.82 -8.58
CA MET A 292 -16.64 -12.81 -8.97
C MET A 292 -16.50 -13.93 -7.93
N THR A 293 -16.46 -13.60 -6.64
CA THR A 293 -16.33 -14.61 -5.58
C THR A 293 -17.60 -15.43 -5.34
N HIS A 294 -18.79 -14.96 -5.74
CA HIS A 294 -20.02 -15.75 -5.70
C HIS A 294 -20.23 -16.66 -6.92
N PHE A 295 -19.56 -16.37 -8.03
CA PHE A 295 -19.78 -17.08 -9.31
C PHE A 295 -18.66 -18.02 -9.72
N PHE A 296 -17.39 -17.71 -9.43
CA PHE A 296 -16.25 -18.42 -10.05
C PHE A 296 -15.41 -19.29 -9.11
N TYR A 297 -15.35 -18.97 -7.82
CA TYR A 297 -14.66 -19.75 -6.78
C TYR A 297 -13.16 -20.04 -7.04
N TYR A 298 -12.47 -19.19 -7.82
CA TYR A 298 -11.09 -19.44 -8.28
C TYR A 298 -10.10 -19.71 -7.14
N ASN A 299 -10.17 -18.95 -6.05
CA ASN A 299 -9.22 -19.14 -4.95
C ASN A 299 -9.54 -20.42 -4.17
N ALA A 300 -10.82 -20.78 -4.04
CA ALA A 300 -11.21 -22.04 -3.41
C ALA A 300 -10.71 -23.24 -4.23
N PHE A 301 -10.76 -23.18 -5.56
CA PHE A 301 -10.15 -24.18 -6.43
C PHE A 301 -8.63 -24.29 -6.19
N ALA A 302 -7.94 -23.16 -6.17
CA ALA A 302 -6.49 -23.12 -5.93
C ALA A 302 -6.11 -23.71 -4.56
N ILE A 303 -6.84 -23.40 -3.49
CA ILE A 303 -6.50 -23.93 -2.15
C ILE A 303 -6.90 -25.40 -1.98
N SER A 304 -7.95 -25.85 -2.67
CA SER A 304 -8.48 -27.22 -2.51
C SER A 304 -7.69 -28.30 -3.24
N GLY A 305 -6.63 -27.95 -3.97
CA GLY A 305 -5.79 -28.93 -4.67
C GLY A 305 -6.49 -29.63 -5.84
N THR A 306 -7.52 -29.01 -6.42
CA THR A 306 -8.38 -29.61 -7.45
C THR A 306 -7.68 -29.79 -8.80
N TRP A 307 -6.51 -29.18 -9.01
CA TRP A 307 -5.70 -29.32 -10.22
C TRP A 307 -5.39 -30.78 -10.60
N LYS A 308 -5.45 -31.72 -9.65
CA LYS A 308 -5.24 -33.15 -9.91
C LYS A 308 -6.34 -33.80 -10.78
N TYR A 309 -7.52 -33.18 -10.84
CA TYR A 309 -8.72 -33.76 -11.46
C TYR A 309 -9.36 -32.84 -12.51
N LEU A 310 -8.74 -31.69 -12.77
CA LEU A 310 -9.21 -30.69 -13.73
C LEU A 310 -8.42 -30.81 -15.03
N SER A 311 -9.06 -30.44 -16.15
CA SER A 311 -8.36 -30.40 -17.43
C SER A 311 -7.33 -29.27 -17.46
N PRO A 312 -6.29 -29.34 -18.33
CA PRO A 312 -5.32 -28.24 -18.47
C PRO A 312 -5.97 -26.89 -18.80
N LEU A 313 -7.06 -26.90 -19.56
CA LEU A 313 -7.83 -25.70 -19.88
C LEU A 313 -8.49 -25.10 -18.64
N ASP A 314 -9.08 -25.93 -17.78
CA ASP A 314 -9.73 -25.48 -16.55
C ASP A 314 -8.71 -24.90 -15.56
N ILE A 315 -7.54 -25.52 -15.47
CA ILE A 315 -6.42 -25.02 -14.66
C ILE A 315 -5.96 -23.67 -15.19
N PHE A 316 -5.83 -23.51 -16.52
CA PHE A 316 -5.52 -22.23 -17.13
C PHE A 316 -6.56 -21.17 -16.77
N ILE A 317 -7.85 -21.49 -16.89
CA ILE A 317 -8.94 -20.56 -16.58
C ILE A 317 -8.96 -20.14 -15.10
N ILE A 318 -8.66 -21.04 -14.18
CA ILE A 318 -8.61 -20.73 -12.73
C ILE A 318 -7.38 -19.87 -12.39
N GLY A 319 -6.26 -20.08 -13.08
CA GLY A 319 -5.02 -19.34 -12.85
C GLY A 319 -4.89 -18.01 -13.60
N TYR A 320 -5.68 -17.80 -14.66
CA TYR A 320 -5.69 -16.61 -15.51
C TYR A 320 -6.36 -15.41 -14.83
#